data_AF-B9SP51-F1
#
_entry.id   AF-B9SP51-F1
#
_cell.length_a   1.000
_cell.length_b   1.000
_cell.length_c   1.000
_cell.angle_alpha   90.00
_cell.angle_beta   90.00
_cell.angle_gamma   90.00
#
_symmetry.space_group_name_H-M   'P 1'
#
loop_
_entity.id
_entity.type
_entity.pdbx_description
1 polymer ?
#
loop_
_entity_poly.entity_id
_entity_poly.type
_entity_poly.pdbx_seq_one_letter_code
_entity_poly.pdbx_strand_id
1 'polypeptide(L)' 'MAERLPSRQDTATAMHISEKPQFRAGKWYFSRHEIERCSPSRKDGIDFEKEFQLLRLYCSFIQDLGKKLKM' A
#
# COMPACT_ATOMS: atom_id res chain seq x y z
N MET A 1 25.78 50.55 13.78
CA MET A 1 24.31 50.48 13.87
C MET A 1 23.89 49.15 13.28
N ALA A 2 23.28 48.26 14.07
CA ALA A 2 23.03 46.87 13.73
C ALA A 2 21.88 46.71 12.72
N GLU A 3 22.08 45.95 11.64
CA GLU A 3 21.01 45.51 10.76
C GLU A 3 20.23 44.36 11.39
N ARG A 4 18.90 44.50 11.42
CA ARG A 4 17.93 43.49 11.86
C ARG A 4 17.79 42.37 10.82
N LEU A 5 17.92 41.13 11.26
CA LEU A 5 17.43 39.95 10.53
C LEU A 5 15.88 39.88 10.57
N PRO A 6 15.19 39.62 9.45
CA PRO A 6 13.85 39.02 9.47
C PRO A 6 13.98 37.49 9.34
N SER A 7 13.76 36.76 10.43
CA SER A 7 12.54 36.02 10.79
C SER A 7 12.26 34.78 9.95
N ARG A 8 12.29 33.62 10.63
CA ARG A 8 11.88 32.29 10.17
C ARG A 8 10.39 32.29 9.80
N GLN A 9 10.04 31.41 8.85
CA GLN A 9 8.76 30.72 8.56
C GLN A 9 8.60 30.64 7.03
N ASP A 10 8.25 29.56 6.35
CA ASP A 10 7.92 28.18 6.67
C ASP A 10 8.14 27.39 5.36
N THR A 11 9.23 26.63 5.24
CA THR A 11 9.37 25.73 4.09
C THR A 11 8.61 24.45 4.40
N ALA A 12 7.36 24.42 3.96
CA ALA A 12 6.53 23.24 3.92
C ALA A 12 7.33 22.07 3.33
N THR A 13 7.62 21.09 4.17
CA THR A 13 8.22 19.82 3.79
C THR A 13 7.30 19.15 2.77
N ALA A 14 7.55 19.38 1.50
CA ALA A 14 6.99 18.61 0.41
C ALA A 14 7.45 17.17 0.63
N MET A 15 6.54 16.31 1.11
CA MET A 15 6.81 14.89 1.24
C MET A 15 7.01 14.33 -0.16
N HIS A 16 8.29 14.23 -0.55
CA HIS A 16 8.72 13.58 -1.76
C HIS A 16 8.33 12.10 -1.66
N ILE A 17 7.23 11.72 -2.30
CA ILE A 17 6.85 10.32 -2.49
C ILE A 17 7.92 9.72 -3.39
N SER A 18 8.89 9.06 -2.77
CA SER A 18 9.92 8.32 -3.47
C SER A 18 9.27 7.14 -4.19
N GLU A 19 9.09 7.27 -5.50
CA GLU A 19 8.63 6.21 -6.42
C GLU A 19 9.66 5.09 -6.61
N LYS A 20 10.24 4.59 -5.52
CA LYS A 20 11.00 3.35 -5.56
C LYS A 20 10.04 2.26 -5.11
N PRO A 21 9.74 1.22 -5.93
CA PRO A 21 8.93 0.09 -5.49
C PRO A 21 9.73 -0.63 -4.41
N GLN A 22 9.54 -0.18 -3.19
CA GLN A 22 10.05 -0.77 -1.98
C GLN A 22 9.25 -2.05 -1.78
N PHE A 23 9.56 -3.08 -2.55
CA PHE A 23 9.26 -4.45 -2.17
C PHE A 23 10.17 -4.77 -0.97
N ARG A 24 9.94 -4.10 0.16
CA ARG A 24 10.56 -4.41 1.43
C ARG A 24 9.93 -5.73 1.85
N ALA A 25 10.69 -6.81 1.76
CA ALA A 25 10.34 -8.14 2.22
C ALA A 25 10.10 -8.25 3.76
N GLY A 26 9.55 -7.21 4.38
CA GLY A 26 9.29 -7.11 5.82
C GLY A 26 8.17 -6.15 6.22
N LYS A 27 7.38 -5.62 5.27
CA LYS A 27 6.20 -4.79 5.58
C LYS A 27 4.94 -5.63 5.32
N TRP A 28 4.17 -5.91 6.38
CA TRP A 28 2.88 -6.63 6.30
C TRP A 28 1.66 -5.71 6.35
N TYR A 29 1.87 -4.44 6.67
CA TYR A 29 0.81 -3.43 6.77
C TYR A 29 0.99 -2.38 5.70
N PHE A 30 -0.08 -2.05 5.00
CA PHE A 30 -0.07 -1.11 3.88
C PHE A 30 -1.17 -0.08 4.09
N SER A 31 -0.92 1.15 3.64
CA SER A 31 -1.96 2.17 3.56
C SER A 31 -3.04 1.74 2.56
N ARG A 32 -4.24 2.33 2.69
CA ARG A 32 -5.34 2.11 1.75
C ARG A 32 -4.92 2.41 0.30
N HIS A 33 -4.17 3.49 0.09
CA HIS A 33 -3.68 3.86 -1.24
C HIS A 33 -2.73 2.80 -1.81
N GLU A 34 -1.78 2.29 -1.01
CA GLU A 34 -0.86 1.24 -1.46
C GLU A 34 -1.62 -0.04 -1.86
N ILE A 35 -2.65 -0.42 -1.11
CA ILE A 35 -3.47 -1.61 -1.40
C ILE A 35 -4.30 -1.40 -2.67
N GLU A 36 -5.01 -0.27 -2.78
CA GLU A 36 -5.94 -0.04 -3.89
C GLU A 36 -5.22 0.26 -5.21
N ARG A 37 -4.06 0.93 -5.17
CA ARG A 37 -3.40 1.48 -6.37
C ARG A 37 -2.02 0.89 -6.67
N CYS A 38 -1.34 0.31 -5.69
CA CYS A 38 0.05 -0.12 -5.84
C CYS A 38 0.27 -1.61 -5.56
N SER A 39 -0.80 -2.42 -5.50
CA SER A 39 -0.66 -3.87 -5.37
C SER A 39 0.08 -4.45 -6.58
N PRO A 40 0.83 -5.56 -6.42
CA PRO A 40 1.51 -6.21 -7.54
C PRO A 40 0.57 -6.54 -8.71
N SER A 41 -0.67 -6.94 -8.43
CA SER A 41 -1.69 -7.28 -9.42
C SER A 41 -2.06 -6.13 -10.36
N ARG A 42 -1.82 -4.87 -9.97
CA ARG A 42 -2.00 -3.71 -10.87
C ARG A 42 -1.08 -3.76 -12.07
N LYS A 43 0.11 -4.38 -11.94
CA LYS A 43 1.05 -4.56 -13.06
C LYS A 43 0.48 -5.49 -14.14
N ASP A 44 -0.40 -6.39 -13.75
CA ASP A 44 -1.06 -7.36 -14.63
C ASP A 44 -2.43 -6.86 -15.15
N GLY A 45 -2.76 -5.58 -14.91
CA GLY A 45 -4.03 -4.99 -15.32
C GLY A 45 -5.26 -5.50 -14.54
N ILE A 46 -5.06 -6.13 -13.40
CA ILE A 46 -6.15 -6.52 -12.50
C ILE A 46 -6.50 -5.29 -11.66
N ASP A 47 -7.76 -4.86 -11.70
CA ASP A 47 -8.26 -3.76 -10.87
C ASP A 47 -8.52 -4.20 -9.42
N PHE A 48 -8.83 -3.22 -8.56
CA PHE A 48 -9.05 -3.47 -7.13
C PHE A 48 -10.25 -4.38 -6.87
N GLU A 49 -11.34 -4.22 -7.61
CA GLU A 49 -12.57 -4.98 -7.40
C GLU A 49 -12.36 -6.45 -7.78
N LYS A 50 -11.74 -6.69 -8.94
CA LYS A 50 -11.39 -8.03 -9.42
C LYS A 50 -10.37 -8.70 -8.51
N GLU A 51 -9.34 -7.98 -8.07
CA GLU A 51 -8.37 -8.51 -7.09
C GLU A 51 -9.06 -8.90 -5.79
N PHE A 52 -9.93 -8.05 -5.26
CA PHE A 52 -10.69 -8.31 -4.04
C PHE A 52 -11.60 -9.54 -4.18
N GLN A 53 -12.31 -9.67 -5.30
CA GLN A 53 -13.15 -10.84 -5.58
C GLN A 53 -12.33 -12.13 -5.65
N LEU A 54 -11.16 -12.11 -6.31
CA LEU A 54 -10.25 -13.26 -6.38
C LEU A 54 -9.75 -13.65 -4.98
N LEU A 55 -9.35 -12.67 -4.16
CA LEU A 55 -8.93 -12.93 -2.78
C LEU A 55 -10.06 -13.56 -1.95
N ARG A 56 -11.30 -13.07 -2.11
CA ARG A 56 -12.46 -13.64 -1.43
C ARG A 56 -12.70 -15.10 -1.85
N LEU A 57 -12.68 -15.37 -3.15
CA LEU A 57 -12.87 -16.74 -3.68
C LEU A 57 -11.77 -17.68 -3.20
N TYR A 58 -10.52 -17.23 -3.21
CA TYR A 58 -9.37 -18.01 -2.74
C TYR A 58 -9.48 -18.35 -1.24
N CYS A 59 -9.82 -17.37 -0.41
CA CYS A 59 -10.07 -17.59 1.01
C CYS A 59 -11.20 -18.61 1.25
N SER A 60 -12.32 -18.49 0.52
CA SER A 60 -13.41 -19.47 0.59
C SER A 60 -12.96 -20.87 0.17
N PHE A 61 -12.20 -20.98 -0.91
CA PHE A 61 -11.64 -22.26 -1.37
C PHE A 61 -10.76 -22.93 -0.30
N ILE A 62 -9.84 -22.18 0.33
CA ILE A 62 -9.00 -22.71 1.41
C ILE A 62 -9.85 -23.14 2.60
N GLN A 63 -10.85 -22.34 3.00
CA GLN A 63 -11.74 -22.69 4.10
C GLN A 63 -12.48 -23.99 3.84
N ASP A 64 -13.02 -24.16 2.62
CA ASP A 64 -13.74 -25.38 2.25
C ASP A 64 -12.81 -26.59 2.14
N LEU A 65 -11.57 -26.38 1.68
CA LEU A 65 -10.54 -27.40 1.69
C LEU A 65 -10.22 -27.85 3.13
N GLY A 66 -10.06 -26.91 4.07
CA GLY A 66 -9.83 -27.19 5.49
C GLY A 66 -10.94 -28.04 6.10
N LYS A 67 -12.21 -27.69 5.85
CA LYS A 67 -13.37 -28.48 6.31
C LYS A 67 -13.33 -29.92 5.78
N LYS A 68 -13.01 -30.10 4.49
CA LYS A 68 -12.92 -31.44 3.87
C LYS A 68 -11.77 -32.27 4.46
N LEU A 69 -10.66 -31.62 4.80
CA LEU A 69 -9.49 -32.25 5.41
C LEU A 69 -9.60 -32.40 6.94
N LYS A 70 -10.68 -31.89 7.55
CA LYS A 70 -10.90 -31.88 9.01
C LYS A 70 -9.76 -31.21 9.77
N MET A 71 -9.26 -30.09 9.22
CA MET A 71 -8.30 -29.20 9.88
C MET A 71 -8.98 -28.06 10.61
#